data_AF-A0A1E4CN51-F1
#
_entry.id   AF-A0A1E4CN51-F1
#
_cell.length_a   1.000
_cell.length_b   1.000
_cell.length_c   1.000
_cell.angle_alpha   90.00
_cell.angle_beta   90.00
_cell.angle_gamma   90.00
#
_symmetry.space_group_name_H-M   'P 1'
#
loop_
_entity.id
_entity.type
_entity.pdbx_description
1 polymer ?
#
loop_
_entity_poly.entity_id
_entity_poly.type
_entity_poly.pdbx_seq_one_letter_code
_entity_poly.pdbx_strand_id
1 'polypeptide(L)'
;MPHARAIVSMLGATAAFAVLTGCAGQQSYDGVLWRQIRGQQEVTFLALQPGVPATDAADIAARLSDVVTTWDGSEPPRAIPTTAPASVVYAIEDAGDDGLGGAVVEFTEFVTSGARPDVPRDDITNSATTYRGPSTVYTCYRWRVVLVAGSVGDAQMPDYASGDDPACDPRLVAQLPEDAAHIPTSDLTG
;
A
#
# COMPACT_ATOMS: atom_id res chain seq x y z
N MET A 1 -66.75 -3.72 37.29
CA MET A 1 -65.82 -2.97 36.44
C MET A 1 -64.92 -2.13 37.34
N PRO A 2 -63.74 -2.67 37.67
CA PRO A 2 -62.51 -1.94 37.43
C PRO A 2 -61.41 -2.89 36.92
N HIS A 3 -60.85 -2.63 35.73
CA HIS A 3 -59.71 -3.39 35.22
C HIS A 3 -58.40 -2.71 35.60
N ALA A 4 -57.52 -3.57 36.12
CA ALA A 4 -56.22 -3.28 36.66
C ALA A 4 -55.24 -2.71 35.64
N ARG A 5 -54.32 -1.90 36.18
CA ARG A 5 -53.10 -1.33 35.61
C ARG A 5 -52.45 -2.18 34.50
N ALA A 6 -52.38 -1.62 33.30
CA ALA A 6 -51.48 -2.08 32.25
C ALA A 6 -50.04 -1.70 32.63
N ILE A 7 -49.20 -2.71 32.86
CA ILE A 7 -47.75 -2.55 32.96
C ILE A 7 -47.23 -2.40 31.53
N VAL A 8 -46.64 -1.25 31.26
CA VAL A 8 -46.02 -0.88 30.00
C VAL A 8 -44.78 -1.76 29.77
N SER A 9 -44.83 -2.58 28.73
CA SER A 9 -43.67 -3.30 28.21
C SER A 9 -42.65 -2.31 27.64
N MET A 10 -41.63 -1.98 28.43
CA MET A 10 -40.41 -1.31 27.95
C MET A 10 -39.40 -2.39 27.55
N LEU A 11 -39.53 -2.94 26.34
CA LEU A 11 -38.41 -3.62 25.70
C LEU A 11 -37.47 -2.52 25.19
N GLY A 12 -36.34 -2.40 25.87
CA GLY A 12 -35.25 -1.51 25.52
C GLY A 12 -34.69 -1.81 24.14
N ALA A 13 -34.32 -0.73 23.46
CA ALA A 13 -33.80 -0.69 22.11
C ALA A 13 -32.62 -1.65 21.90
N THR A 14 -32.84 -2.75 21.19
CA THR A 14 -31.79 -3.39 20.40
C THR A 14 -31.55 -2.53 19.17
N ALA A 15 -30.54 -1.67 19.25
CA ALA A 15 -29.93 -1.05 18.08
C ALA A 15 -29.38 -2.18 17.19
N ALA A 16 -30.17 -2.60 16.22
CA ALA A 16 -29.68 -3.36 15.09
C ALA A 16 -28.71 -2.43 14.36
N PHE A 17 -27.41 -2.62 14.60
CA PHE A 17 -26.38 -2.22 13.65
C PHE A 17 -26.59 -3.07 12.41
N ALA A 18 -27.54 -2.65 11.58
CA ALA A 18 -27.60 -3.05 10.19
C ALA A 18 -26.28 -2.58 9.59
N VAL A 19 -25.33 -3.51 9.50
CA VAL A 19 -24.17 -3.38 8.64
C VAL A 19 -24.75 -3.21 7.25
N LEU A 20 -24.87 -1.94 6.83
CA LEU A 20 -24.94 -1.59 5.43
C LEU A 20 -23.61 -2.06 4.85
N THR A 21 -23.50 -3.35 4.51
CA THR A 21 -22.57 -3.80 3.48
C THR A 21 -23.08 -3.15 2.22
N GLY A 22 -22.68 -1.89 2.07
CA GLY A 22 -23.04 -1.05 0.96
C GLY A 22 -22.73 -1.83 -0.30
N CYS A 23 -23.57 -1.61 -1.30
CA CYS A 23 -23.14 -1.67 -2.68
C CYS A 23 -21.99 -0.64 -2.85
N ALA A 24 -20.82 -0.93 -2.30
CA ALA A 24 -19.58 -0.32 -2.71
C ALA A 24 -19.36 -0.91 -4.09
N GLY A 25 -19.85 -0.21 -5.11
CA GLY A 25 -19.46 -0.49 -6.48
C GLY A 25 -17.96 -0.63 -6.48
N GLN A 26 -17.48 -1.77 -6.98
CA GLN A 26 -16.08 -2.05 -7.24
C GLN A 26 -15.47 -0.75 -7.77
N GLN A 27 -14.62 -0.10 -6.97
CA GLN A 27 -14.12 1.22 -7.33
C GLN A 27 -13.33 1.03 -8.62
N SER A 28 -13.89 1.45 -9.75
CA SER A 28 -13.18 1.44 -11.01
C SER A 28 -12.13 2.54 -10.95
N TYR A 29 -10.93 2.23 -10.46
CA TYR A 29 -9.78 3.09 -10.65
C TYR A 29 -9.23 2.89 -12.08
N ASP A 30 -8.50 3.88 -12.56
CA ASP A 30 -7.94 3.86 -13.91
C ASP A 30 -6.69 2.97 -13.93
N GLY A 31 -6.55 2.08 -14.92
CA GLY A 31 -5.35 1.27 -15.11
C GLY A 31 -4.06 2.09 -15.25
N VAL A 32 -4.16 3.37 -15.63
CA VAL A 32 -3.02 4.30 -15.63
C VAL A 32 -2.47 4.57 -14.22
N LEU A 33 -3.35 4.77 -13.24
CA LEU A 33 -2.93 5.00 -11.85
C LEU A 33 -2.22 3.77 -11.28
N TRP A 34 -2.67 2.59 -11.68
CA TRP A 34 -2.02 1.34 -11.34
C TRP A 34 -0.61 1.22 -11.93
N ARG A 35 -0.46 1.45 -13.23
CA ARG A 35 0.87 1.41 -13.88
C ARG A 35 1.86 2.39 -13.26
N GLN A 36 1.37 3.52 -12.75
CA GLN A 36 2.20 4.47 -12.01
C GLN A 36 2.77 3.87 -10.72
N ILE A 37 1.96 3.15 -9.94
CA ILE A 37 2.43 2.40 -8.76
C ILE A 37 3.49 1.36 -9.18
N ARG A 38 3.20 0.55 -10.21
CA ARG A 38 4.16 -0.46 -10.72
C ARG A 38 5.47 0.15 -11.17
N GLY A 39 5.40 1.26 -11.91
CA GLY A 39 6.60 1.96 -12.38
C GLY A 39 7.45 2.48 -11.23
N GLN A 40 6.81 2.95 -10.14
CA GLN A 40 7.52 3.38 -8.95
C GLN A 40 8.13 2.21 -8.17
N GLN A 41 7.39 1.09 -8.04
CA GLN A 41 7.88 -0.13 -7.40
C GLN A 41 9.11 -0.72 -8.13
N GLU A 42 9.14 -0.62 -9.46
CA GLU A 42 10.28 -1.05 -10.29
C GLU A 42 11.56 -0.29 -9.92
N VAL A 43 11.49 0.96 -9.48
CA VAL A 43 12.66 1.72 -9.01
C VAL A 43 13.34 1.02 -7.83
N THR A 44 12.53 0.59 -6.85
CA THR A 44 13.01 -0.17 -5.68
C THR A 44 13.56 -1.52 -6.08
N PHE A 45 12.88 -2.24 -6.98
CA PHE A 45 13.36 -3.52 -7.52
C PHE A 45 14.73 -3.39 -8.21
N LEU A 46 14.88 -2.39 -9.07
CA LEU A 46 16.12 -2.14 -9.82
C LEU A 46 17.30 -1.81 -8.88
N ALA A 47 17.04 -1.13 -7.76
CA ALA A 47 18.07 -0.83 -6.76
C ALA A 47 18.53 -2.06 -5.98
N LEU A 48 17.70 -3.13 -5.97
CA LEU A 48 17.90 -4.36 -5.19
C LEU A 48 18.09 -5.59 -6.10
N GLN A 49 18.56 -5.40 -7.33
CA GLN A 49 18.80 -6.52 -8.21
C GLN A 49 19.83 -7.51 -7.65
N PRO A 50 19.70 -8.81 -7.95
CA PRO A 50 20.72 -9.79 -7.57
C PRO A 50 22.13 -9.37 -7.99
N GLY A 51 23.09 -9.52 -7.07
CA GLY A 51 24.49 -9.12 -7.24
C GLY A 51 24.82 -7.71 -6.76
N VAL A 52 23.84 -6.89 -6.37
CA VAL A 52 24.10 -5.61 -5.70
C VAL A 52 24.83 -5.86 -4.37
N PRO A 53 25.97 -5.19 -4.10
CA PRO A 53 26.68 -5.36 -2.83
C PRO A 53 25.83 -4.88 -1.66
N ALA A 54 25.66 -5.75 -0.66
CA ALA A 54 24.98 -5.47 0.61
C ALA A 54 25.25 -6.62 1.59
N THR A 55 25.46 -6.29 2.87
CA THR A 55 25.74 -7.26 3.94
C THR A 55 24.72 -7.22 5.07
N ASP A 56 23.99 -6.12 5.22
CA ASP A 56 23.01 -5.91 6.28
C ASP A 56 21.92 -4.89 5.88
N ALA A 57 20.99 -4.62 6.79
CA ALA A 57 19.94 -3.62 6.64
C ALA A 57 20.47 -2.19 6.41
N ALA A 58 21.65 -1.84 6.95
CA ALA A 58 22.21 -0.50 6.78
C ALA A 58 22.71 -0.27 5.34
N ASP A 59 23.31 -1.28 4.72
CA ASP A 59 23.69 -1.25 3.30
C ASP A 59 22.45 -1.11 2.40
N ILE A 60 21.37 -1.84 2.72
CA ILE A 60 20.09 -1.73 2.00
C ILE A 60 19.47 -0.35 2.16
N ALA A 61 19.46 0.21 3.37
CA ALA A 61 18.96 1.56 3.62
C ALA A 61 19.77 2.61 2.83
N ALA A 62 21.10 2.51 2.84
CA ALA A 62 21.97 3.41 2.08
C ALA A 62 21.67 3.33 0.58
N ARG A 63 21.55 2.11 0.03
CA ARG A 63 21.22 1.89 -1.38
C ARG A 63 19.88 2.50 -1.76
N LEU A 64 18.84 2.28 -0.95
CA LEU A 64 17.50 2.78 -1.24
C LEU A 64 17.42 4.30 -1.11
N SER A 65 18.19 4.90 -0.19
CA SER A 65 18.24 6.35 -0.02
C SER A 65 18.74 7.12 -1.25
N ASP A 66 19.45 6.46 -2.17
CA ASP A 66 19.91 7.05 -3.43
C ASP A 66 18.79 7.19 -4.48
N VAL A 67 17.69 6.43 -4.35
CA VAL A 67 16.66 6.30 -5.38
C VAL A 67 15.24 6.62 -4.89
N VAL A 68 14.97 6.43 -3.61
CA VAL A 68 13.65 6.65 -3.00
C VAL A 68 13.80 7.36 -1.65
N THR A 69 12.70 7.94 -1.17
CA THR A 69 12.72 8.56 0.16
C THR A 69 12.78 7.48 1.22
N THR A 70 13.85 7.44 2.01
CA THR A 70 13.94 6.56 3.19
C THR A 70 13.55 7.32 4.45
N TRP A 71 12.81 6.66 5.33
CA TRP A 71 12.30 7.23 6.57
C TRP A 71 12.49 6.25 7.74
N ASP A 72 13.05 6.74 8.84
CA ASP A 72 13.36 5.95 10.04
C ASP A 72 12.15 5.75 10.99
N GLY A 73 10.97 6.26 10.63
CA GLY A 73 9.76 6.16 11.45
C GLY A 73 9.57 7.29 12.46
N SER A 74 10.55 8.18 12.64
CA SER A 74 10.51 9.27 13.64
C SER A 74 9.57 10.41 13.21
N GLU A 75 10.06 11.35 12.40
CA GLU A 75 9.28 12.43 11.79
C GLU A 75 9.00 12.08 10.33
N PRO A 76 7.73 12.00 9.90
CA PRO A 76 7.42 11.64 8.52
C PRO A 76 8.01 12.67 7.54
N PRO A 77 8.27 12.29 6.28
CA PRO A 77 8.68 13.24 5.26
C PRO A 77 7.74 14.44 5.20
N ARG A 78 8.31 15.63 5.01
CA ARG A 78 7.55 16.90 5.04
C ARG A 78 6.38 16.93 4.05
N ALA A 79 6.55 16.29 2.89
CA ALA A 79 5.52 16.15 1.88
C ALA A 79 5.83 14.93 1.01
N ILE A 80 4.79 14.19 0.63
CA ILE A 80 4.84 13.19 -0.43
C ILE A 80 4.42 13.86 -1.74
N PRO A 81 5.18 13.71 -2.84
CA PRO A 81 4.77 14.23 -4.14
C PRO A 81 3.40 13.68 -4.54
N THR A 82 2.44 14.56 -4.83
CA THR A 82 1.07 14.18 -5.24
C THR A 82 0.86 14.29 -6.76
N THR A 83 1.74 14.97 -7.48
CA THR A 83 1.63 15.17 -8.94
C THR A 83 2.37 14.11 -9.76
N ALA A 84 3.15 13.26 -9.11
CA ALA A 84 3.94 12.20 -9.74
C ALA A 84 3.97 10.97 -8.82
N PRO A 85 4.25 9.77 -9.35
CA PRO A 85 4.43 8.59 -8.51
C PRO A 85 5.56 8.82 -7.51
N ALA A 86 5.37 8.31 -6.29
CA ALA A 86 6.36 8.46 -5.22
C ALA A 86 6.33 7.26 -4.29
N SER A 87 7.47 6.96 -3.67
CA SER A 87 7.56 5.97 -2.61
C SER A 87 8.35 6.45 -1.40
N VAL A 88 7.97 5.91 -0.25
CA VAL A 88 8.66 6.08 1.03
C VAL A 88 8.96 4.69 1.59
N VAL A 89 10.23 4.39 1.80
CA VAL A 89 10.69 3.15 2.44
C VAL A 89 10.94 3.40 3.93
N TYR A 90 10.44 2.51 4.78
CA TYR A 90 10.59 2.60 6.23
C TYR A 90 10.60 1.23 6.90
N ALA A 91 10.90 1.22 8.21
CA ALA A 91 11.03 0.00 9.01
C ALA A 91 12.00 -1.03 8.39
N ILE A 92 13.18 -0.55 7.96
CA ILE A 92 14.23 -1.40 7.41
C ILE A 92 14.96 -2.09 8.56
N GLU A 93 14.94 -3.42 8.59
CA GLU A 93 15.53 -4.20 9.68
C GLU A 93 16.13 -5.53 9.23
N ASP A 94 17.14 -6.00 9.97
CA ASP A 94 17.65 -7.37 9.84
C ASP A 94 16.63 -8.33 10.46
N ALA A 95 16.00 -9.16 9.62
CA ALA A 95 14.94 -10.09 9.99
C ALA A 95 15.44 -11.51 10.31
N GLY A 96 16.77 -11.73 10.31
CA GLY A 96 17.39 -13.00 10.67
C GLY A 96 17.97 -13.76 9.47
N ASP A 97 17.72 -15.07 9.41
CA ASP A 97 18.24 -15.99 8.38
C ASP A 97 17.08 -16.67 7.62
N ASP A 98 17.28 -16.96 6.34
CA ASP A 98 16.28 -17.56 5.46
C ASP A 98 16.10 -19.09 5.64
N GLY A 99 16.86 -19.71 6.54
CA GLY A 99 16.92 -21.15 6.76
C GLY A 99 17.86 -21.89 5.81
N LEU A 100 18.49 -21.19 4.86
CA LEU A 100 19.43 -21.71 3.87
C LEU A 100 20.82 -21.06 3.99
N GLY A 101 21.04 -20.23 5.02
CA GLY A 101 22.31 -19.54 5.28
C GLY A 101 22.42 -18.16 4.64
N GLY A 102 21.32 -17.60 4.14
CA GLY A 102 21.21 -16.22 3.68
C GLY A 102 20.64 -15.32 4.78
N ALA A 103 21.22 -14.13 4.97
CA ALA A 103 20.66 -13.14 5.88
C ALA A 103 19.43 -12.48 5.24
N VAL A 104 18.41 -12.16 6.02
CA VAL A 104 17.17 -11.55 5.54
C VAL A 104 17.09 -10.11 6.05
N VAL A 105 16.81 -9.19 5.14
CA VAL A 105 16.42 -7.81 5.45
C VAL A 105 14.96 -7.61 5.02
N GLU A 106 14.15 -7.05 5.90
CA GLU A 106 12.77 -6.69 5.59
C GLU A 106 12.57 -5.18 5.69
N PHE A 107 11.64 -4.66 4.89
CA PHE A 107 11.19 -3.27 4.99
C PHE A 107 9.78 -3.10 4.44
N THR A 108 9.16 -1.97 4.79
CA THR A 108 7.89 -1.55 4.20
C THR A 108 8.11 -0.43 3.20
N GLU A 109 7.47 -0.53 2.04
CA GLU A 109 7.43 0.53 1.04
C GLU A 109 6.00 1.04 0.90
N PHE A 110 5.77 2.30 1.26
CA PHE A 110 4.56 3.03 0.89
C PHE A 110 4.72 3.56 -0.52
N VAL A 111 3.77 3.30 -1.41
CA VAL A 111 3.79 3.78 -2.79
C VAL A 111 2.48 4.49 -3.11
N THR A 112 2.58 5.66 -3.72
CA THR A 112 1.44 6.42 -4.22
C THR A 112 1.57 6.67 -5.72
N SER A 113 0.44 6.67 -6.42
CA SER A 113 0.38 7.19 -7.76
C SER A 113 0.54 8.70 -7.71
N GLY A 114 0.84 9.31 -8.85
CA GLY A 114 0.63 10.74 -8.99
C GLY A 114 -0.86 11.05 -9.16
N ALA A 115 -1.13 12.31 -9.43
CA ALA A 115 -2.43 12.75 -9.90
C ALA A 115 -2.79 12.00 -11.20
N ARG A 116 -4.06 11.62 -11.33
CA ARG A 116 -4.60 10.99 -12.54
C ARG A 116 -4.34 11.90 -13.75
N PRO A 117 -3.53 11.47 -14.74
CA PRO A 117 -3.19 12.30 -15.89
C PRO A 117 -4.40 12.45 -16.81
N ASP A 118 -4.53 13.56 -17.55
CA ASP A 118 -5.64 13.80 -18.49
C ASP A 118 -5.50 13.00 -19.81
N VAL A 119 -5.59 11.68 -19.72
CA VAL A 119 -5.57 10.73 -20.84
C VAL A 119 -6.91 9.96 -20.90
N PRO A 120 -7.26 9.23 -21.98
CA PRO A 120 -8.43 8.35 -21.95
C PRO A 120 -8.32 7.31 -20.84
N ARG A 121 -9.46 6.90 -20.25
CA ARG A 121 -9.47 5.85 -19.24
C ARG A 121 -8.92 4.56 -19.83
N ASP A 122 -8.12 3.86 -19.03
CA ASP A 122 -7.74 2.50 -19.33
C ASP A 122 -8.70 1.52 -18.65
N ASP A 123 -9.95 1.53 -19.12
CA ASP A 123 -10.89 0.43 -18.97
C ASP A 123 -11.43 0.02 -20.35
N ILE A 124 -11.43 -1.27 -20.65
CA ILE A 124 -11.73 -1.82 -22.00
C ILE A 124 -13.18 -1.52 -22.45
N THR A 125 -14.05 -1.04 -21.57
CA THR A 125 -15.49 -0.97 -21.81
C THR A 125 -16.09 0.43 -21.94
N ASN A 126 -15.41 1.53 -21.58
CA ASN A 126 -16.09 2.84 -21.58
C ASN A 126 -15.20 4.09 -21.67
N SER A 127 -14.43 4.22 -22.77
CA SER A 127 -13.63 5.42 -23.09
C SER A 127 -14.43 6.73 -23.26
N ALA A 128 -15.78 6.67 -23.28
CA ALA A 128 -16.66 7.83 -23.44
C ALA A 128 -17.19 8.44 -22.12
N THR A 129 -16.87 7.86 -20.96
CA THR A 129 -17.39 8.33 -19.66
C THR A 129 -16.37 9.15 -18.88
N THR A 130 -16.81 10.25 -18.25
CA THR A 130 -15.97 11.04 -17.33
C THR A 130 -15.51 10.16 -16.18
N TYR A 131 -14.19 10.15 -15.92
CA TYR A 131 -13.62 9.46 -14.76
C TYR A 131 -14.18 10.04 -13.46
N ARG A 132 -14.65 9.16 -12.56
CA ARG A 132 -15.21 9.51 -11.24
C ARG A 132 -14.52 8.76 -10.10
N GLY A 133 -13.40 8.10 -10.39
CA GLY A 133 -12.60 7.42 -9.38
C GLY A 133 -11.69 8.41 -8.63
N PRO A 134 -10.85 7.89 -7.72
CA PRO A 134 -9.95 8.70 -6.91
C PRO A 134 -8.92 9.45 -7.76
N SER A 135 -8.53 10.65 -7.36
CA SER A 135 -7.48 11.42 -8.03
C SER A 135 -6.10 10.76 -7.96
N THR A 136 -5.88 9.94 -6.92
CA THR A 136 -4.64 9.24 -6.60
C THR A 136 -4.96 7.92 -5.90
N VAL A 137 -4.11 6.91 -6.10
CA VAL A 137 -4.21 5.63 -5.42
C VAL A 137 -2.90 5.33 -4.70
N TYR A 138 -2.97 4.53 -3.64
CA TYR A 138 -1.79 4.16 -2.86
C TYR A 138 -1.88 2.73 -2.33
N THR A 139 -0.73 2.16 -1.98
CA THR A 139 -0.62 0.82 -1.40
C THR A 139 0.67 0.70 -0.60
N CYS A 140 0.81 -0.37 0.16
CA CYS A 140 2.02 -0.66 0.92
C CYS A 140 2.50 -2.09 0.70
N TYR A 141 3.79 -2.23 0.45
CA TYR A 141 4.46 -3.50 0.20
C TYR A 141 5.36 -3.87 1.37
N ARG A 142 5.37 -5.16 1.74
CA ARG A 142 6.45 -5.72 2.55
C ARG A 142 7.48 -6.34 1.62
N TRP A 143 8.68 -5.82 1.65
CA TRP A 143 9.80 -6.35 0.90
C TRP A 143 10.60 -7.31 1.77
N ARG A 144 11.08 -8.37 1.12
CA ARG A 144 12.00 -9.33 1.72
C ARG A 144 13.21 -9.47 0.81
N VAL A 145 14.38 -9.08 1.32
CA VAL A 145 15.66 -9.16 0.62
C VAL A 145 16.52 -10.22 1.27
N VAL A 146 16.97 -11.19 0.48
CA VAL A 146 17.91 -12.23 0.93
C VAL A 146 19.30 -11.85 0.49
N LEU A 147 20.21 -11.75 1.45
CA LEU A 147 21.62 -11.44 1.26
C LEU A 147 22.43 -12.73 1.30
N VAL A 148 23.20 -12.97 0.25
CA VAL A 148 24.05 -14.16 0.10
C VAL A 148 25.45 -13.71 -0.28
N ALA A 149 26.44 -14.17 0.49
CA ALA A 149 27.86 -13.92 0.23
C ALA A 149 28.23 -12.44 0.00
N GLY A 150 27.61 -11.52 0.76
CA GLY A 150 27.89 -10.07 0.70
C GLY A 150 27.24 -9.34 -0.47
N SER A 151 26.19 -9.91 -1.04
CA SER A 151 25.37 -9.29 -2.08
C SER A 151 23.90 -9.67 -1.92
N VAL A 152 23.02 -8.90 -2.56
CA VAL A 152 21.63 -9.30 -2.74
C VAL A 152 21.61 -10.58 -3.58
N GLY A 153 21.10 -11.67 -3.01
CA GLY A 153 20.85 -12.91 -3.72
C GLY A 153 19.47 -12.91 -4.36
N ASP A 154 18.47 -12.40 -3.63
CA ASP A 154 17.09 -12.29 -4.07
C ASP A 154 16.41 -11.08 -3.41
N ALA A 155 15.48 -10.45 -4.12
CA ALA A 155 14.65 -9.38 -3.61
C ALA A 155 13.21 -9.67 -4.03
N GLN A 156 12.42 -10.15 -3.08
CA GLN A 156 11.05 -10.56 -3.34
C GLN A 156 10.10 -9.40 -3.11
N MET A 157 9.35 -9.07 -4.16
CA MET A 157 8.09 -8.36 -4.00
C MET A 157 7.08 -9.27 -3.29
N PRO A 158 6.19 -8.70 -2.45
CA PRO A 158 5.23 -9.49 -1.69
C PRO A 158 4.38 -10.36 -2.61
N ASP A 159 4.00 -11.55 -2.12
CA ASP A 159 3.03 -12.40 -2.79
C ASP A 159 1.68 -11.68 -2.80
N TYR A 160 1.37 -11.06 -3.94
CA TYR A 160 0.13 -10.36 -4.19
C TYR A 160 -1.11 -11.22 -3.90
N ALA A 161 -0.99 -12.55 -3.95
CA ALA A 161 -2.11 -13.46 -3.67
C ALA A 161 -2.31 -13.76 -2.17
N SER A 162 -1.36 -13.40 -1.31
CA SER A 162 -1.42 -13.70 0.13
C SER A 162 -2.44 -12.84 0.88
N GLY A 163 -2.68 -11.61 0.42
CA GLY A 163 -3.52 -10.62 1.12
C GLY A 163 -2.91 -10.11 2.44
N ASP A 164 -1.65 -10.44 2.74
CA ASP A 164 -0.93 -10.05 3.97
C ASP A 164 -0.24 -8.68 3.84
N ASP A 165 -0.89 -7.74 3.16
CA ASP A 165 -0.36 -6.40 2.96
C ASP A 165 -0.15 -5.69 4.31
N PRO A 166 1.03 -5.10 4.57
CA PRO A 166 1.17 -4.24 5.73
C PRO A 166 0.21 -3.07 5.62
N ALA A 167 -0.43 -2.71 6.73
CA ALA A 167 -1.18 -1.47 6.79
C ALA A 167 -0.24 -0.29 6.54
N CYS A 168 -0.65 0.65 5.67
CA CYS A 168 0.09 1.87 5.44
C CYS A 168 0.14 2.76 6.69
N ASP A 169 1.30 3.35 6.98
CA ASP A 169 1.43 4.27 8.13
C ASP A 169 0.49 5.47 7.92
N PRO A 170 -0.42 5.74 8.88
CA PRO A 170 -1.43 6.78 8.73
C PRO A 170 -0.85 8.19 8.58
N ARG A 171 0.39 8.43 9.04
CA ARG A 171 1.09 9.72 8.88
C ARG A 171 1.52 9.98 7.44
N LEU A 172 1.72 8.93 6.64
CA LEU A 172 2.00 9.04 5.20
C LEU A 172 0.68 9.22 4.43
N VAL A 173 -0.34 8.42 4.78
CA VAL A 173 -1.69 8.50 4.17
C VAL A 173 -2.30 9.89 4.36
N ALA A 174 -2.14 10.50 5.54
CA ALA A 174 -2.67 11.83 5.84
C ALA A 174 -2.09 12.96 4.99
N GLN A 175 -1.02 12.72 4.21
CA GLN A 175 -0.43 13.69 3.30
C GLN A 175 -1.01 13.63 1.87
N LEU A 176 -1.82 12.61 1.58
CA LEU A 176 -2.44 12.43 0.28
C LEU A 176 -3.71 13.30 0.12
N PRO A 177 -4.19 13.50 -1.12
CA PRO A 177 -5.50 14.09 -1.36
C PRO A 177 -6.61 13.38 -0.60
N GLU A 178 -7.65 14.10 -0.19
CA GLU A 178 -8.78 13.56 0.60
C GLU A 178 -9.53 12.43 -0.13
N ASP A 179 -9.50 12.42 -1.46
CA ASP A 179 -10.13 11.41 -2.30
C ASP A 179 -9.19 10.25 -2.68
N ALA A 180 -7.96 10.22 -2.14
CA ALA A 180 -7.03 9.14 -2.41
C ALA A 180 -7.57 7.79 -1.89
N ALA A 181 -7.39 6.73 -2.67
CA ALA A 181 -7.90 5.40 -2.32
C ALA A 181 -6.78 4.37 -2.16
N HIS A 182 -6.91 3.54 -1.13
CA HIS A 182 -6.06 2.36 -0.98
C HIS A 182 -6.43 1.30 -2.02
N ILE A 183 -5.42 0.72 -2.68
CA ILE A 183 -5.56 -0.46 -3.52
C ILE A 183 -4.88 -1.65 -2.82
N PRO A 184 -5.62 -2.71 -2.46
CA PRO A 184 -5.04 -3.96 -1.98
C PRO A 184 -4.11 -4.56 -3.03
N THR A 185 -3.03 -5.20 -2.60
CA THR A 185 -2.08 -5.77 -3.55
C THR A 185 -2.67 -6.97 -4.31
N SER A 186 -3.69 -7.63 -3.77
CA SER A 186 -4.47 -8.65 -4.49
C SER A 186 -5.09 -8.15 -5.80
N ASP A 187 -5.48 -6.89 -5.84
CA ASP A 187 -6.15 -6.27 -6.99
C ASP A 187 -5.15 -5.88 -8.08
N LEU A 188 -3.87 -6.20 -7.87
CA LEU A 188 -2.73 -5.88 -8.73
C LEU A 188 -2.32 -7.04 -9.66
N THR A 189 -2.95 -8.20 -9.52
CA THR A 189 -2.64 -9.43 -10.26
C THR A 189 -3.43 -9.62 -11.57
N GLY A 190 -4.27 -8.65 -11.92
CA GLY A 190 -5.16 -8.68 -13.10
C GLY A 190 -4.45 -8.64 -14.45
#